data_AF-A0A4R5P5P5-F1
#
_entry.id   AF-A0A4R5P5P5-F1
#
_cell.length_a   1.000
_cell.length_b   1.000
_cell.length_c   1.000
_cell.angle_alpha   90.00
_cell.angle_beta   90.00
_cell.angle_gamma   90.00
#
_symmetry.space_group_name_H-M   'P 1'
#
loop_
_entity.id
_entity.type
_entity.pdbx_description
1 polymer ?
#
loop_
_entity_poly.entity_id
_entity_poly.type
_entity_poly.pdbx_seq_one_letter_code
_entity_poly.pdbx_strand_id
1 'polypeptide(L)'
;MTSTSDAPNKVYRDRFEVIFTKGGATIGLFVTRGWLQNALDARGLPLAQELSDQDFAHHVFRCCETNDMLAHAIASRNNGGRAFGKSVTGVRYIEDDALATLLDGTTIAVPMQIIEGIKAKLRWLENAGPEDESQADYLCPDKDGHLWVLSAGSIGVAPALRIIAQDNGTHEVHVINVCDGTLTARSSIDLSDPGAAIRSALDVWDATEV
;
A
#
# COMPACT_ATOMS: atom_id res chain seq x y z
N MET A 1 35.58 17.53 11.02
CA MET A 1 34.80 16.97 12.14
C MET A 1 33.37 16.90 11.69
N THR A 2 32.79 15.72 11.88
CA THR A 2 31.51 15.19 11.40
C THR A 2 30.34 16.15 11.51
N SER A 3 29.75 16.52 10.37
CA SER A 3 28.37 17.01 10.32
C SER A 3 27.47 15.79 10.41
N THR A 4 26.99 15.49 11.62
CA THR A 4 25.87 14.58 11.83
C THR A 4 24.66 15.17 11.11
N SER A 5 24.28 14.52 10.03
CA SER A 5 22.99 14.69 9.37
C SER A 5 21.90 14.39 10.42
N ASP A 6 21.34 15.43 11.02
CA ASP A 6 20.03 15.37 11.64
C ASP A 6 19.03 15.07 10.52
N ALA A 7 18.83 13.78 10.24
CA ALA A 7 17.68 13.34 9.49
C ALA A 7 16.46 13.81 10.29
N PRO A 8 15.56 14.61 9.72
CA PRO A 8 14.36 15.03 10.44
C PRO A 8 13.65 13.76 10.90
N ASN A 9 13.31 13.70 12.20
CA ASN A 9 12.41 12.70 12.77
C ASN A 9 11.14 12.64 11.91
N LYS A 10 11.14 11.80 10.87
CA LYS A 10 9.95 11.51 10.09
C LYS A 10 9.06 10.70 11.02
N VAL A 11 8.13 11.38 11.68
CA VAL A 11 7.06 10.73 12.42
C VAL A 11 6.18 10.07 11.39
N TYR A 12 6.52 8.82 11.03
CA TYR A 12 5.67 8.01 10.19
C TYR A 12 4.37 7.75 10.95
N ARG A 13 3.27 8.35 10.49
CA ARG A 13 1.97 8.30 11.16
C ARG A 13 1.23 6.97 10.94
N ASP A 14 1.59 6.28 9.87
CA ASP A 14 0.91 5.06 9.42
C ASP A 14 1.74 3.85 9.87
N ARG A 15 1.45 3.39 11.10
CA ARG A 15 2.20 2.32 11.78
C ARG A 15 1.46 0.99 11.84
N PHE A 16 0.19 0.98 11.46
CA PHE A 16 -0.61 -0.24 11.49
C PHE A 16 -0.71 -0.81 10.10
N GLU A 17 -0.30 -2.06 9.92
CA GLU A 17 -0.49 -2.79 8.68
C GLU A 17 -1.68 -3.73 8.83
N VAL A 18 -2.70 -3.48 8.02
CA VAL A 18 -3.85 -4.38 7.84
C VAL A 18 -3.56 -5.29 6.66
N ILE A 19 -3.60 -6.59 6.89
CA ILE A 19 -3.29 -7.61 5.89
C ILE A 19 -4.60 -8.22 5.41
N PHE A 20 -4.78 -8.27 4.09
CA PHE A 20 -5.93 -8.93 3.48
C PHE A 20 -5.60 -9.59 2.13
N THR A 21 -6.54 -10.35 1.60
CA THR A 21 -6.39 -10.98 0.27
C THR A 21 -7.26 -10.31 -0.79
N LYS A 22 -6.67 -10.05 -1.96
CA LYS A 22 -7.37 -9.54 -3.16
C LYS A 22 -6.79 -10.23 -4.39
N GLY A 23 -7.64 -10.78 -5.26
CA GLY A 23 -7.19 -11.38 -6.51
C GLY A 23 -6.21 -12.56 -6.35
N GLY A 24 -6.13 -13.15 -5.15
CA GLY A 24 -5.12 -14.17 -4.80
C GLY A 24 -3.80 -13.60 -4.25
N ALA A 25 -3.61 -12.27 -4.25
CA ALA A 25 -2.47 -11.59 -3.64
C ALA A 25 -2.76 -11.23 -2.18
N THR A 26 -1.73 -11.31 -1.33
CA THR A 26 -1.75 -10.78 0.05
C THR A 26 -1.28 -9.33 0.04
N ILE A 27 -2.13 -8.42 0.49
CA ILE A 27 -1.86 -6.98 0.51
C ILE A 27 -1.75 -6.53 1.95
N GLY A 28 -0.67 -5.82 2.27
CA GLY A 28 -0.51 -5.06 3.50
C GLY A 28 -0.82 -3.59 3.25
N LEU A 29 -1.80 -3.05 3.96
CA LEU A 29 -2.24 -1.66 3.85
C LEU A 29 -1.90 -0.91 5.15
N PHE A 30 -1.20 0.21 5.01
CA PHE A 30 -0.77 1.02 6.14
C PHE A 30 -1.84 2.06 6.50
N VAL A 31 -2.14 2.13 7.79
CA VAL A 31 -3.18 2.97 8.37
C VAL A 31 -2.72 3.58 9.68
N THR A 32 -3.38 4.66 10.07
CA THR A 32 -3.19 5.28 11.39
C THR A 32 -3.98 4.55 12.47
N ARG A 33 -3.53 4.66 13.73
CA ARG A 33 -4.31 4.22 14.91
C ARG A 33 -5.71 4.84 14.92
N GLY A 34 -5.80 6.15 14.69
CA GLY A 34 -7.06 6.90 14.71
C GLY A 34 -8.06 6.40 13.68
N TRP A 35 -7.60 5.96 12.51
CA TRP A 35 -8.47 5.36 11.50
C TRP A 35 -9.09 4.03 11.99
N LEU A 36 -8.27 3.15 12.58
CA LEU A 36 -8.77 1.90 13.16
C LEU A 36 -9.71 2.15 14.34
N GLN A 37 -9.41 3.15 15.18
CA GLN A 37 -10.29 3.54 16.29
C GLN A 37 -11.66 3.99 15.78
N ASN A 38 -11.69 4.85 14.75
CA ASN A 38 -12.95 5.28 14.13
C ASN A 38 -13.75 4.09 13.56
N ALA A 39 -13.06 3.10 12.96
CA ALA A 39 -13.72 1.91 12.44
C ALA A 39 -14.35 1.06 13.56
N LEU A 40 -13.69 0.93 14.71
CA LEU A 40 -14.23 0.27 15.90
C LEU A 40 -15.43 1.03 16.48
N ASP A 41 -15.30 2.34 16.66
CA ASP A 41 -16.32 3.19 17.26
C ASP A 41 -17.60 3.20 16.42
N ALA A 42 -17.47 3.31 15.09
CA ALA A 42 -18.59 3.24 14.15
C ALA A 42 -19.33 1.89 14.19
N ARG A 43 -18.74 0.85 14.78
CA ARG A 43 -19.33 -0.48 14.97
C ARG A 43 -19.75 -0.77 16.40
N GLY A 44 -19.70 0.23 17.29
CA GLY A 44 -20.06 0.06 18.69
C GLY A 44 -19.09 -0.84 19.45
N LEU A 45 -17.82 -0.87 19.05
CA LEU A 45 -16.74 -1.63 19.68
C LEU A 45 -15.68 -0.70 20.30
N PRO A 46 -16.04 0.29 21.13
CA PRO A 46 -15.07 1.21 21.70
C PRO A 46 -14.10 0.49 22.63
N LEU A 47 -12.89 1.02 22.76
CA LEU A 47 -11.94 0.51 23.74
C LEU A 47 -12.43 0.82 25.16
N ALA A 48 -12.37 -0.18 26.03
CA ALA A 48 -12.70 -0.01 27.46
C ALA A 48 -11.59 0.75 28.22
N GLN A 49 -10.37 0.72 27.70
CA GLN A 49 -9.18 1.38 28.27
C GLN A 49 -8.16 1.65 27.16
N GLU A 50 -7.21 2.54 27.43
CA GLU A 50 -6.08 2.74 26.53
C GLU A 50 -5.21 1.47 26.45
N LEU A 51 -4.86 1.08 25.23
CA LEU A 51 -4.01 -0.08 24.94
C LEU A 51 -2.68 0.39 24.33
N SER A 52 -1.60 -0.38 24.55
CA SER A 52 -0.38 -0.24 23.76
C SER A 52 -0.69 -0.40 22.26
N ASP A 53 0.16 0.09 21.36
CA ASP A 53 -0.08 -0.06 19.93
C ASP A 53 -0.11 -1.53 19.48
N GLN A 54 0.76 -2.37 20.05
CA GLN A 54 0.76 -3.81 19.80
C GLN A 54 -0.54 -4.48 20.28
N ASP A 55 -0.97 -4.19 21.51
CA ASP A 55 -2.21 -4.75 22.07
C ASP A 55 -3.44 -4.24 21.33
N PHE A 56 -3.41 -2.99 20.86
CA PHE A 56 -4.46 -2.41 20.04
C PHE A 56 -4.57 -3.14 18.69
N ALA A 57 -3.45 -3.41 18.00
CA ALA A 57 -3.47 -4.19 16.76
C ALA A 57 -4.07 -5.60 16.98
N HIS A 58 -3.66 -6.29 18.04
CA HIS A 58 -4.21 -7.58 18.41
C HIS A 58 -5.71 -7.51 18.76
N HIS A 59 -6.15 -6.46 19.43
CA HIS A 59 -7.56 -6.24 19.73
C HIS A 59 -8.39 -6.04 18.47
N VAL A 60 -7.96 -5.15 17.56
CA VAL A 60 -8.62 -4.90 16.27
C VAL A 60 -8.75 -6.21 15.48
N PHE A 61 -7.67 -7.00 15.40
CA PHE A 61 -7.70 -8.27 14.68
C PHE A 61 -8.74 -9.24 15.25
N ARG A 62 -8.76 -9.44 16.59
CA ARG A 62 -9.78 -10.29 17.24
C ARG A 62 -11.22 -9.81 17.02
N CYS A 63 -11.42 -8.49 16.98
CA CYS A 63 -12.72 -7.92 16.63
C CYS A 63 -13.09 -8.23 15.17
N CYS A 64 -12.14 -8.22 14.24
CA CYS A 64 -12.38 -8.62 12.85
C CYS A 64 -12.75 -10.10 12.72
N GLU A 65 -12.17 -10.99 13.53
CA GLU A 65 -12.49 -12.43 13.54
C GLU A 65 -13.93 -12.73 13.97
N THR A 66 -14.54 -11.85 14.76
CA THR A 66 -15.87 -12.03 15.35
C THR A 66 -16.92 -11.08 14.79
N ASN A 67 -16.52 -10.07 14.02
CA ASN A 67 -17.40 -9.07 13.44
C ASN A 67 -17.12 -8.89 11.94
N ASP A 68 -17.87 -9.62 11.12
CA ASP A 68 -17.80 -9.57 9.65
C ASP A 68 -17.98 -8.14 9.10
N MET A 69 -18.79 -7.30 9.76
CA MET A 69 -19.03 -5.92 9.30
C MET A 69 -17.83 -5.01 9.55
N LEU A 70 -17.09 -5.22 10.65
CA LEU A 70 -15.85 -4.52 10.91
C LEU A 70 -14.77 -4.97 9.94
N ALA A 71 -14.58 -6.29 9.78
CA ALA A 71 -13.60 -6.85 8.84
C ALA A 71 -13.87 -6.35 7.42
N HIS A 72 -15.15 -6.34 7.01
CA HIS A 72 -15.54 -5.82 5.70
C HIS A 72 -15.28 -4.31 5.58
N ALA A 73 -15.65 -3.50 6.58
CA ALA A 73 -15.44 -2.06 6.55
C ALA A 73 -13.95 -1.68 6.49
N ILE A 74 -13.11 -2.40 7.23
CA ILE A 74 -11.67 -2.19 7.22
C ILE A 74 -11.08 -2.59 5.87
N ALA A 75 -11.48 -3.74 5.33
CA ALA A 75 -11.01 -4.20 4.04
C ALA A 75 -11.48 -3.24 2.92
N SER A 76 -12.71 -2.73 2.99
CA SER A 76 -13.32 -1.89 1.96
C SER A 76 -12.88 -0.42 1.96
N ARG A 77 -11.79 -0.06 2.68
CA ARG A 77 -11.34 1.30 3.01
C ARG A 77 -11.70 2.35 1.95
N ASN A 78 -11.49 2.08 0.65
CA ASN A 78 -11.61 3.11 -0.38
C ASN A 78 -12.20 2.70 -1.75
N ASN A 79 -12.86 1.55 -1.91
CA ASN A 79 -13.15 1.06 -3.27
C ASN A 79 -14.55 1.37 -3.83
N GLY A 80 -15.12 2.55 -3.55
CA GLY A 80 -16.46 2.92 -4.04
C GLY A 80 -17.55 1.88 -3.71
N GLY A 81 -17.41 1.13 -2.62
CA GLY A 81 -18.30 0.03 -2.23
C GLY A 81 -18.00 -1.35 -2.84
N ARG A 82 -16.91 -1.53 -3.60
CA ARG A 82 -16.46 -2.85 -4.07
C ARG A 82 -15.73 -3.56 -2.93
N ALA A 83 -16.44 -4.51 -2.32
CA ALA A 83 -15.91 -5.38 -1.28
C ALA A 83 -14.62 -6.07 -1.74
N PHE A 84 -13.52 -5.87 -1.02
CA PHE A 84 -12.48 -6.87 -0.97
C PHE A 84 -13.11 -8.11 -0.32
N GLY A 85 -12.91 -9.28 -0.92
CA GLY A 85 -13.45 -10.54 -0.38
C GLY A 85 -13.13 -10.66 1.12
N LYS A 86 -14.09 -11.19 1.90
CA LYS A 86 -13.98 -11.40 3.35
C LYS A 86 -12.59 -11.90 3.77
N SER A 87 -11.65 -11.06 4.19
CA SER A 87 -10.37 -11.57 4.70
C SER A 87 -9.44 -10.48 5.22
N VAL A 88 -9.82 -9.73 6.26
CA VAL A 88 -8.74 -9.20 7.11
C VAL A 88 -8.08 -10.43 7.73
N THR A 89 -6.88 -10.78 7.26
CA THR A 89 -6.11 -11.95 7.70
C THR A 89 -5.06 -11.61 8.74
N GLY A 90 -4.85 -10.32 9.01
CA GLY A 90 -3.97 -9.86 10.07
C GLY A 90 -4.07 -8.36 10.29
N VAL A 91 -3.76 -7.93 11.52
CA VAL A 91 -3.47 -6.53 11.84
C VAL A 91 -2.24 -6.53 12.72
N ARG A 92 -1.23 -5.75 12.36
CA ARG A 92 0.00 -5.64 13.15
C ARG A 92 0.46 -4.19 13.28
N TYR A 93 1.13 -3.91 14.38
CA TYR A 93 1.88 -2.67 14.57
C TYR A 93 3.31 -2.84 14.04
N ILE A 94 3.83 -1.81 13.40
CA ILE A 94 5.17 -1.79 12.80
C ILE A 94 6.07 -0.87 13.62
N GLU A 95 7.02 -1.50 14.32
CA GLU A 95 8.05 -0.82 15.11
C GLU A 95 9.00 0.01 14.22
N ASP A 96 9.72 0.94 14.84
CA ASP A 96 10.66 1.84 14.13
C ASP A 96 11.68 1.12 13.26
N ASP A 97 12.36 0.11 13.80
CA ASP A 97 13.39 -0.64 13.07
C ASP A 97 12.80 -1.39 11.87
N ALA A 98 11.60 -1.96 12.05
CA ALA A 98 10.90 -2.68 10.99
C ALA A 98 10.42 -1.71 9.89
N LEU A 99 9.93 -0.53 10.29
CA LEU A 99 9.50 0.49 9.33
C LEU A 99 10.68 1.08 8.57
N ALA A 100 11.80 1.37 9.25
CA ALA A 100 13.03 1.81 8.61
C ALA A 100 13.49 0.78 7.56
N THR A 101 13.48 -0.51 7.91
CA THR A 101 13.81 -1.60 6.97
C THR A 101 12.88 -1.61 5.74
N LEU A 102 11.57 -1.41 5.94
CA LEU A 102 10.61 -1.35 4.83
C LEU A 102 10.82 -0.13 3.91
N LEU A 103 11.28 0.99 4.47
CA LEU A 103 11.48 2.24 3.74
C LEU A 103 12.82 2.29 3.02
N ASP A 104 13.87 1.78 3.66
CA ASP A 104 15.26 1.77 3.19
C ASP A 104 15.62 0.54 2.36
N GLY A 105 14.64 -0.34 2.10
CA GLY A 105 14.81 -1.54 1.28
C GLY A 105 15.44 -1.24 -0.09
N THR A 106 16.29 -2.16 -0.56
CA THR A 106 17.00 -2.01 -1.83
C THR A 106 15.99 -2.00 -2.98
N THR A 107 15.87 -0.87 -3.67
CA THR A 107 15.00 -0.77 -4.84
C THR A 107 15.70 -1.34 -6.06
N ILE A 108 14.92 -1.93 -6.97
CA ILE A 108 15.37 -2.27 -8.32
C ILE A 108 14.55 -1.52 -9.36
N ALA A 109 15.13 -1.33 -10.55
CA ALA A 109 14.42 -0.76 -11.67
C ALA A 109 13.18 -1.60 -12.00
N VAL A 110 12.03 -0.92 -12.19
CA VAL A 110 10.79 -1.58 -12.57
C VAL A 110 10.93 -2.12 -13.98
N PRO A 111 10.78 -3.44 -14.20
CA PRO A 111 10.91 -4.03 -15.53
C PRO A 111 9.95 -3.37 -16.54
N MET A 112 10.47 -3.00 -17.72
CA MET A 112 9.69 -2.31 -18.75
C MET A 112 8.41 -3.06 -19.14
N GLN A 113 8.45 -4.39 -19.16
CA GLN A 113 7.28 -5.22 -19.45
C GLN A 113 6.15 -5.02 -18.43
N ILE A 114 6.49 -4.81 -17.15
CA ILE A 114 5.49 -4.53 -16.10
C ILE A 114 4.93 -3.13 -16.30
N ILE A 115 5.78 -2.13 -16.60
CA ILE A 115 5.37 -0.75 -16.88
C ILE A 115 4.36 -0.73 -18.04
N GLU A 116 4.72 -1.31 -19.18
CA GLU A 116 3.86 -1.35 -20.37
C GLU A 116 2.57 -2.13 -20.12
N GLY A 117 2.64 -3.20 -19.33
CA GLY A 117 1.46 -3.97 -18.92
C GLY A 117 0.48 -3.18 -18.05
N ILE A 118 1.00 -2.41 -17.08
CA ILE A 118 0.18 -1.53 -16.24
C ILE A 118 -0.44 -0.42 -17.09
N LYS A 119 0.34 0.25 -17.95
CA LYS A 119 -0.16 1.27 -18.89
C LYS A 119 -1.30 0.74 -19.76
N ALA A 120 -1.12 -0.43 -20.37
CA ALA A 120 -2.13 -1.05 -21.22
C ALA A 120 -3.44 -1.33 -20.46
N LYS A 121 -3.34 -1.77 -19.19
CA LYS A 121 -4.51 -2.04 -18.36
C LYS A 121 -5.25 -0.78 -17.95
N LEU A 122 -4.52 0.29 -17.60
CA LEU A 122 -5.13 1.56 -17.22
C LEU A 122 -5.82 2.24 -18.42
N ARG A 123 -5.18 2.26 -19.60
CA ARG A 123 -5.83 2.72 -20.85
C ARG A 123 -7.14 1.98 -21.13
N TRP A 124 -7.18 0.67 -20.90
CA TRP A 124 -8.39 -0.14 -21.03
C TRP A 124 -9.48 0.27 -20.02
N LEU A 125 -9.11 0.58 -18.76
CA LEU A 125 -10.06 1.03 -17.73
C LEU A 125 -10.65 2.41 -18.04
N GLU A 126 -9.83 3.31 -18.59
CA GLU A 126 -10.22 4.69 -18.93
C GLU A 126 -10.92 4.81 -20.28
N ASN A 127 -11.02 3.71 -21.04
CA ASN A 127 -11.53 3.69 -22.42
C ASN A 127 -10.77 4.68 -23.34
N ALA A 128 -9.50 4.93 -23.03
CA ALA A 128 -8.63 5.82 -23.79
C ALA A 128 -8.13 5.09 -25.06
N GLY A 129 -8.14 5.79 -26.20
CA GLY A 129 -7.59 5.24 -27.43
C GLY A 129 -6.07 5.08 -27.34
N PRO A 130 -5.44 4.22 -28.16
CA PRO A 130 -3.98 4.13 -28.22
C PRO A 130 -3.29 5.44 -28.62
N GLU A 131 -4.02 6.36 -29.27
CA GLU A 131 -3.57 7.69 -29.70
C GLU A 131 -3.82 8.80 -28.66
N ASP A 132 -4.55 8.51 -27.56
CA ASP A 132 -4.71 9.42 -26.41
C ASP A 132 -3.46 9.35 -25.50
N GLU A 133 -2.28 9.63 -26.06
CA GLU A 133 -1.02 9.67 -25.31
C GLU A 133 -1.00 10.77 -24.23
N SER A 134 -1.95 11.71 -24.28
CA SER A 134 -1.92 12.96 -23.50
C SER A 134 -2.72 12.98 -22.18
N GLN A 135 -3.42 11.90 -21.79
CA GLN A 135 -4.17 11.88 -20.52
C GLN A 135 -3.58 11.00 -19.44
N ALA A 136 -2.50 10.28 -19.75
CA ALA A 136 -1.89 9.34 -18.83
C ALA A 136 -0.37 9.50 -18.85
N ASP A 137 0.09 10.71 -18.52
CA ASP A 137 1.50 10.96 -18.19
C ASP A 137 1.81 10.23 -16.87
N TYR A 138 1.99 8.91 -16.96
CA TYR A 138 2.54 8.09 -15.89
C TYR A 138 4.03 8.40 -15.80
N LEU A 139 4.36 9.34 -14.94
CA LEU A 139 5.71 9.86 -14.82
C LEU A 139 6.61 8.80 -14.19
N CYS A 140 7.80 8.62 -14.77
CA CYS A 140 8.92 8.00 -14.07
C CYS A 140 9.57 9.12 -13.23
N PRO A 141 9.27 9.25 -11.92
CA PRO A 141 9.82 10.32 -11.08
C PRO A 141 11.34 10.29 -10.94
N ASP A 142 12.00 9.13 -11.11
CA ASP A 142 13.45 9.05 -11.06
C ASP A 142 14.08 8.69 -12.41
N LYS A 143 15.35 9.07 -12.57
CA LYS A 143 16.11 8.87 -13.82
C LYS A 143 16.52 7.43 -14.04
N ASP A 144 16.42 6.60 -13.01
CA ASP A 144 16.97 5.24 -12.97
C ASP A 144 15.88 4.17 -13.13
N GLY A 145 14.60 4.54 -13.12
CA GLY A 145 13.46 3.64 -13.31
C GLY A 145 13.03 2.88 -12.05
N HIS A 146 13.43 3.32 -10.86
CA HIS A 146 13.16 2.62 -9.60
C HIS A 146 11.82 3.01 -8.97
N LEU A 147 11.27 4.16 -9.37
CA LEU A 147 10.02 4.70 -8.88
C LEU A 147 9.14 5.11 -10.07
N TRP A 148 7.86 4.76 -10.02
CA TRP A 148 6.89 5.03 -11.07
C TRP A 148 5.64 5.70 -10.50
N VAL A 149 5.44 6.99 -10.81
CA VAL A 149 4.26 7.76 -10.35
C VAL A 149 3.07 7.37 -11.21
N LEU A 150 2.04 6.98 -10.50
CA LEU A 150 0.73 6.72 -11.06
C LEU A 150 -0.05 8.03 -10.95
N SER A 151 -0.54 8.54 -12.08
CA SER A 151 -1.36 9.75 -12.10
C SER A 151 -2.65 9.48 -11.32
N ALA A 152 -2.77 10.04 -10.12
CA ALA A 152 -4.03 10.07 -9.40
C ALA A 152 -4.77 11.33 -9.83
N GLY A 153 -6.01 11.20 -10.29
CA GLY A 153 -6.89 12.35 -10.64
C GLY A 153 -7.24 13.27 -9.45
N SER A 154 -6.63 13.06 -8.29
CA SER A 154 -6.83 13.80 -7.05
C SER A 154 -5.62 14.68 -6.74
N ILE A 155 -5.82 15.99 -6.72
CA ILE A 155 -4.81 16.99 -6.35
C ILE A 155 -4.31 16.69 -4.92
N GLY A 156 -3.01 16.46 -4.76
CA GLY A 156 -2.35 16.34 -3.45
C GLY A 156 -2.00 14.92 -2.98
N VAL A 157 -2.36 13.88 -3.74
CA VAL A 157 -1.82 12.53 -3.56
C VAL A 157 -1.01 12.19 -4.80
N ALA A 158 0.28 11.89 -4.62
CA ALA A 158 1.14 11.46 -5.70
C ALA A 158 1.68 10.06 -5.35
N PRO A 159 0.85 9.02 -5.49
CA PRO A 159 1.27 7.70 -5.09
C PRO A 159 2.12 7.08 -6.21
N ALA A 160 3.19 6.39 -5.82
CA ALA A 160 4.17 5.85 -6.73
C ALA A 160 4.54 4.42 -6.36
N LEU A 161 4.75 3.62 -7.39
CA LEU A 161 5.15 2.23 -7.29
C LEU A 161 6.67 2.12 -7.29
N ARG A 162 7.21 1.33 -6.38
CA ARG A 162 8.61 0.86 -6.41
C ARG A 162 8.67 -0.64 -6.18
N ILE A 163 9.72 -1.28 -6.68
CA ILE A 163 10.00 -2.70 -6.41
C ILE A 163 11.19 -2.80 -5.46
N ILE A 164 11.00 -3.55 -4.37
CA ILE A 164 12.00 -3.83 -3.35
C ILE A 164 12.52 -5.25 -3.53
N ALA A 165 13.83 -5.41 -3.62
CA ALA A 165 14.49 -6.71 -3.55
C ALA A 165 14.66 -7.11 -2.08
N GLN A 166 14.31 -8.35 -1.77
CA GLN A 166 14.47 -8.95 -0.44
C GLN A 166 15.70 -9.87 -0.42
N ASP A 167 16.34 -10.00 0.74
CA ASP A 167 17.57 -10.79 0.90
C ASP A 167 17.40 -12.29 0.56
N ASN A 168 16.16 -12.78 0.60
CA ASN A 168 15.79 -14.15 0.25
C ASN A 168 15.57 -14.37 -1.26
N GLY A 169 15.87 -13.37 -2.11
CA GLY A 169 15.68 -13.42 -3.56
C GLY A 169 14.23 -13.21 -4.02
N THR A 170 13.31 -12.88 -3.12
CA THR A 170 11.94 -12.48 -3.46
C THR A 170 11.86 -10.97 -3.69
N HIS A 171 10.73 -10.51 -4.23
CA HIS A 171 10.49 -9.11 -4.49
C HIS A 171 9.16 -8.68 -3.90
N GLU A 172 9.07 -7.40 -3.58
CA GLU A 172 7.84 -6.77 -3.14
C GLU A 172 7.58 -5.52 -3.96
N VAL A 173 6.30 -5.27 -4.22
CA VAL A 173 5.85 -4.01 -4.77
C VAL A 173 5.34 -3.14 -3.63
N HIS A 174 5.83 -1.91 -3.56
CA HIS A 174 5.42 -0.92 -2.57
C HIS A 174 4.75 0.26 -3.29
N VAL A 175 3.64 0.75 -2.75
CA VAL A 175 3.03 2.02 -3.12
C VAL A 175 3.35 3.03 -2.03
N ILE A 176 4.04 4.11 -2.40
CA ILE A 176 4.46 5.18 -1.49
C ILE A 176 3.85 6.52 -1.91
N ASN A 177 3.60 7.42 -0.97
CA ASN A 177 3.33 8.82 -1.29
C ASN A 177 4.65 9.56 -1.52
N VAL A 178 4.90 10.06 -2.74
CA VAL A 178 6.19 10.71 -3.06
C VAL A 178 6.38 12.06 -2.35
N CYS A 179 5.31 12.69 -1.86
CA CYS A 179 5.41 13.99 -1.21
C CYS A 179 6.01 13.89 0.21
N ASP A 180 5.72 12.83 0.95
CA ASP A 180 6.18 12.65 2.34
C ASP A 180 6.99 11.35 2.57
N GLY A 181 6.96 10.43 1.61
CA GLY A 181 7.64 9.13 1.67
C GLY A 181 6.89 8.08 2.50
N THR A 182 5.61 8.30 2.81
CA THR A 182 4.79 7.34 3.55
C THR A 182 4.56 6.10 2.70
N LEU A 183 4.80 4.91 3.28
CA LEU A 183 4.42 3.64 2.69
C LEU A 183 2.92 3.43 2.87
N THR A 184 2.17 3.33 1.77
CA THR A 184 0.71 3.21 1.79
C THR A 184 0.29 1.75 1.70
N ALA A 185 0.87 0.99 0.78
CA ALA A 185 0.55 -0.43 0.62
C ALA A 185 1.74 -1.23 0.09
N ARG A 186 1.70 -2.54 0.31
CA ARG A 186 2.72 -3.48 -0.17
C ARG A 186 2.13 -4.84 -0.50
N SER A 187 2.78 -5.57 -1.40
CA SER A 187 2.54 -7.00 -1.62
C SER A 187 3.78 -7.67 -2.19
N SER A 188 3.86 -8.99 -2.07
CA SER A 188 4.82 -9.80 -2.80
C SER A 188 4.58 -9.70 -4.31
N ILE A 189 5.64 -9.66 -5.10
CA ILE A 189 5.58 -9.66 -6.56
C ILE A 189 6.51 -10.74 -7.14
N ASP A 190 6.00 -11.52 -8.08
CA ASP A 190 6.78 -12.53 -8.79
C ASP A 190 7.22 -11.98 -10.15
N LEU A 191 8.48 -11.55 -10.25
CA LEU A 191 9.03 -11.00 -11.48
C LEU A 191 9.33 -12.05 -12.55
N SER A 192 9.23 -13.35 -12.23
CA SER A 192 9.39 -14.43 -13.20
C SER A 192 8.12 -14.68 -14.03
N ASP A 193 6.95 -14.24 -13.53
CA ASP A 193 5.69 -14.20 -14.26
C ASP A 193 5.23 -12.73 -14.42
N PRO A 194 5.54 -12.08 -15.56
CA PRO A 194 5.14 -10.70 -15.81
C PRO A 194 3.63 -10.47 -15.69
N GLY A 195 2.80 -11.46 -16.05
CA GLY A 195 1.35 -11.34 -15.95
C GLY A 195 0.88 -11.32 -14.50
N ALA A 196 1.46 -12.16 -13.63
CA ALA A 196 1.21 -12.12 -12.19
C ALA A 196 1.73 -10.82 -11.58
N ALA A 197 2.93 -10.38 -11.97
CA ALA A 197 3.53 -9.16 -11.48
C ALA A 197 2.65 -7.91 -11.74
N ILE A 198 2.15 -7.78 -12.97
CA ILE A 198 1.23 -6.68 -13.35
C ILE A 198 -0.05 -6.72 -12.50
N ARG A 199 -0.65 -7.91 -12.32
CA ARG A 199 -1.86 -8.05 -11.50
C ARG A 199 -1.61 -7.65 -10.05
N SER A 200 -0.53 -8.14 -9.43
CA SER A 200 -0.19 -7.77 -8.05
C SER A 200 0.07 -6.28 -7.89
N ALA A 201 0.81 -5.67 -8.83
CA ALA A 201 1.07 -4.23 -8.83
C ALA A 201 -0.23 -3.40 -8.86
N LEU A 202 -1.17 -3.76 -9.74
CA LEU A 202 -2.48 -3.13 -9.83
C LEU A 202 -3.34 -3.40 -8.60
N ASP A 203 -3.34 -4.62 -8.08
CA ASP A 203 -4.12 -4.98 -6.90
C ASP A 203 -3.70 -4.17 -5.67
N VAL A 204 -2.39 -3.95 -5.49
CA VAL A 204 -1.84 -3.07 -4.45
C VAL A 204 -2.17 -1.61 -4.72
N TRP A 205 -2.06 -1.16 -5.96
CA TRP A 205 -2.41 0.21 -6.35
C TRP A 205 -3.87 0.56 -6.06
N ASP A 206 -4.79 -0.27 -6.55
CA ASP A 206 -6.23 -0.16 -6.31
C ASP A 206 -6.60 -0.20 -4.81
N ALA A 207 -5.74 -0.75 -3.95
CA ALA A 207 -5.95 -0.72 -2.50
C ALA A 207 -5.66 0.65 -1.88
N THR A 208 -4.99 1.54 -2.64
CA THR A 208 -4.58 2.88 -2.21
C THR A 208 -5.39 4.01 -2.83
N GLU A 209 -6.02 3.80 -3.99
CA GLU A 209 -6.93 4.79 -4.61
C GLU A 209 -8.10 5.11 -3.66
N VAL A 210 -8.52 6.38 -3.63
CA VAL A 210 -9.57 6.97 -2.78
C VAL A 210 -10.82 7.28 -3.60
#